data_AF-A0A971FR83-F1
#
_entry.id   AF-A0A971FR83-F1
#
_cell.length_a   1.000
_cell.length_b   1.000
_cell.length_c   1.000
_cell.angle_alpha   90.00
_cell.angle_beta   90.00
_cell.angle_gamma   90.00
#
_symmetry.space_group_name_H-M   'P 1'
#
loop_
_entity.id
_entity.type
_entity.pdbx_description
1 polymer ?
#
loop_
_entity_poly.entity_id
_entity_poly.type
_entity_poly.pdbx_seq_one_letter_code
_entity_poly.pdbx_strand_id
1 'polypeptide(L)'
;MRKMTCSSCGKAFIADDNAVTAYCVHCGQLNSLPDPIQSESPRISQQTDETWKRQFEALRFKVMNKKTGEHSDQLIGLWTLLLFHGRNSQGIFSRRRAVKDVNQFWQKNGFERVLTAAGSQAQQLLYDQLYDAARIYYQACKEDPHYGTKLFNLMKLKPDQTAGKTASEIVNFIFSYWLHMDSILHRDQIFKAAWFAFAPSFPEYQNVLSNKVQQLPEAERKEIGGIIGIDL
;
A
#
# COMPACT_ATOMS: atom_id res chain seq x y z
N MET A 1 -13.53 10.62 -18.51
CA MET A 1 -13.70 10.26 -17.09
C MET A 1 -15.11 9.72 -16.90
N ARG A 2 -15.27 8.53 -16.30
CA ARG A 2 -16.56 7.86 -16.11
C ARG A 2 -16.91 7.72 -14.64
N LYS A 3 -18.20 7.82 -14.33
CA LYS A 3 -18.73 7.62 -12.99
C LYS A 3 -19.02 6.14 -12.75
N MET A 4 -18.51 5.61 -11.65
CA MET A 4 -18.70 4.23 -11.22
C MET A 4 -19.27 4.16 -9.82
N THR A 5 -19.87 3.03 -9.48
CA THR A 5 -20.23 2.67 -8.10
C THR A 5 -19.31 1.55 -7.64
N CYS A 6 -18.67 1.69 -6.48
CA CYS A 6 -17.80 0.66 -5.94
C CYS A 6 -18.59 -0.60 -5.55
N SER A 7 -18.14 -1.77 -5.99
CA SER A 7 -18.74 -3.07 -5.68
C SER A 7 -18.70 -3.43 -4.18
N SER A 8 -17.73 -2.87 -3.46
CA SER A 8 -17.53 -3.13 -2.02
C SER A 8 -18.26 -2.12 -1.13
N CYS A 9 -18.05 -0.82 -1.33
CA CYS A 9 -18.61 0.21 -0.43
C CYS A 9 -19.85 0.93 -0.96
N GLY A 10 -20.30 0.66 -2.18
CA GLY A 10 -21.50 1.27 -2.78
C GLY A 10 -21.38 2.77 -3.08
N LYS A 11 -20.23 3.42 -2.81
CA LYS A 11 -20.02 4.84 -3.09
C LYS A 11 -19.64 5.07 -4.54
N ALA A 12 -20.10 6.21 -5.08
CA ALA A 12 -19.72 6.64 -6.41
C ALA A 12 -18.29 7.22 -6.43
N PHE A 13 -17.51 6.90 -7.47
CA PHE A 13 -16.19 7.47 -7.73
C PHE A 13 -15.94 7.64 -9.23
N ILE A 14 -14.93 8.42 -9.60
CA ILE A 14 -14.56 8.69 -10.99
C ILE A 14 -13.35 7.83 -11.35
N ALA A 15 -13.41 7.18 -12.50
CA ALA A 15 -12.30 6.42 -13.08
C ALA A 15 -11.97 6.95 -14.50
N ASP A 16 -10.76 6.66 -14.97
CA ASP A 16 -10.38 6.87 -16.37
C ASP A 16 -11.28 6.04 -17.30
N ASP A 17 -11.65 6.61 -18.45
CA ASP A 17 -12.47 5.97 -19.48
C ASP A 17 -11.73 4.79 -20.10
N ASN A 18 -10.39 4.89 -20.21
CA ASN A 18 -9.54 3.88 -20.84
C ASN A 18 -9.05 2.81 -19.86
N ALA A 19 -9.31 2.95 -18.57
CA ALA A 19 -8.89 1.95 -17.59
C ALA A 19 -9.67 0.63 -17.78
N VAL A 20 -9.03 -0.51 -17.52
CA VAL A 20 -9.71 -1.83 -17.46
C VAL A 20 -10.03 -2.22 -16.00
N THR A 21 -9.36 -1.55 -15.05
CA THR A 21 -9.60 -1.69 -13.61
C THR A 21 -9.40 -0.34 -12.92
N ALA A 22 -10.14 -0.06 -11.84
CA ALA A 22 -9.99 1.19 -11.09
C ALA A 22 -10.18 1.00 -9.59
N TYR A 23 -9.30 1.63 -8.79
CA TYR A 23 -9.39 1.60 -7.33
C TYR A 23 -10.40 2.63 -6.83
N CYS A 24 -11.28 2.20 -5.93
CA CYS A 24 -12.23 3.11 -5.30
C CYS A 24 -11.49 4.10 -4.40
N VAL A 25 -11.64 5.40 -4.66
CA VAL A 25 -11.04 6.47 -3.84
C VAL A 25 -11.51 6.48 -2.39
N HIS A 26 -12.65 5.84 -2.09
CA HIS A 26 -13.24 5.84 -0.75
C HIS A 26 -12.82 4.65 0.11
N CYS A 27 -12.56 3.49 -0.49
CA CYS A 27 -12.27 2.26 0.26
C CYS A 27 -11.08 1.46 -0.28
N GLY A 28 -10.47 1.87 -1.38
CA GLY A 28 -9.36 1.15 -2.00
C GLY A 28 -9.75 -0.11 -2.77
N GLN A 29 -11.01 -0.51 -2.82
CA GLN A 29 -11.39 -1.71 -3.58
C GLN A 29 -11.02 -1.57 -5.07
N LEU A 30 -10.35 -2.56 -5.67
CA LEU A 30 -10.20 -2.63 -7.12
C LEU A 30 -11.53 -3.06 -7.76
N ASN A 31 -11.97 -2.32 -8.77
CA ASN A 31 -13.21 -2.60 -9.49
C ASN A 31 -12.92 -2.98 -10.93
N SER A 32 -13.45 -4.15 -11.30
CA SER A 32 -13.78 -4.61 -12.65
C SER A 32 -14.42 -3.52 -13.51
N LEU A 33 -13.81 -3.08 -14.62
CA LEU A 33 -14.52 -2.28 -15.61
C LEU A 33 -15.09 -3.24 -16.66
N PRO A 34 -16.41 -3.20 -16.93
CA PRO A 34 -17.02 -4.19 -17.80
C PRO A 34 -16.49 -4.04 -19.22
N ASP A 35 -15.76 -5.05 -19.69
CA ASP A 35 -15.58 -5.35 -21.12
C ASP A 35 -16.55 -6.49 -21.51
N PRO A 36 -17.12 -6.52 -22.73
CA PRO A 36 -18.31 -7.32 -23.01
C PRO A 36 -18.12 -8.85 -23.08
N ILE A 37 -16.90 -9.39 -22.96
CA ILE A 37 -16.67 -10.82 -23.20
C ILE A 37 -15.54 -11.33 -22.32
N GLN A 38 -15.88 -11.92 -21.17
CA GLN A 38 -15.21 -13.10 -20.61
C GLN A 38 -16.03 -13.60 -19.41
N SER A 39 -16.87 -14.59 -19.67
CA SER A 39 -17.59 -15.36 -18.65
C SER A 39 -16.75 -16.56 -18.20
N GLU A 40 -15.72 -16.32 -17.39
CA GLU A 40 -15.19 -17.40 -16.55
C GLU A 40 -16.19 -17.69 -15.42
N SER A 41 -16.42 -18.99 -15.14
CA SER A 41 -17.41 -19.42 -14.17
C SER A 41 -17.08 -18.85 -12.77
N PRO A 42 -18.00 -18.11 -12.11
CA PRO A 42 -17.72 -17.40 -10.86
C PRO A 42 -17.17 -18.27 -9.73
N ARG A 43 -17.52 -19.57 -9.74
CA ARG A 43 -17.17 -20.52 -8.68
C ARG A 43 -15.71 -20.97 -8.72
N ILE A 44 -15.12 -21.06 -9.91
CA ILE A 44 -13.72 -21.50 -10.10
C ILE A 44 -12.76 -20.36 -9.74
N SER A 45 -13.08 -19.13 -10.19
CA SER A 45 -12.31 -17.92 -9.85
C SER A 45 -12.27 -17.65 -8.34
N GLN A 46 -13.40 -17.75 -7.63
CA GLN A 46 -13.43 -17.53 -6.19
C GLN A 46 -12.61 -18.55 -5.39
N GLN A 47 -12.58 -19.82 -5.84
CA GLN A 47 -11.84 -20.88 -5.17
C GLN A 47 -10.31 -20.74 -5.36
N THR A 48 -9.87 -20.25 -6.53
CA THR A 48 -8.46 -19.92 -6.76
C THR A 48 -8.02 -18.68 -5.99
N ASP A 49 -8.88 -17.66 -5.90
CA ASP A 49 -8.59 -16.42 -5.14
C ASP A 49 -8.33 -16.71 -3.65
N GLU A 50 -9.18 -17.52 -3.03
CA GLU A 50 -8.97 -17.95 -1.64
C GLU A 50 -7.70 -18.78 -1.46
N THR A 51 -7.32 -19.56 -2.45
CA THR A 51 -6.13 -20.42 -2.39
C THR A 51 -4.86 -19.58 -2.37
N TRP A 52 -4.73 -18.62 -3.29
CA TRP A 52 -3.55 -17.76 -3.34
C TRP A 52 -3.47 -16.82 -2.15
N LYS A 53 -4.61 -16.29 -1.69
CA LYS A 53 -4.69 -15.51 -0.47
C LYS A 53 -4.15 -16.28 0.73
N ARG A 54 -4.61 -17.52 0.97
CA ARG A 54 -4.14 -18.35 2.08
C ARG A 54 -2.64 -18.66 1.98
N GLN A 55 -2.14 -18.94 0.78
CA GLN A 55 -0.70 -19.18 0.58
C GLN A 55 0.12 -17.92 0.86
N PHE A 56 -0.34 -16.76 0.42
CA PHE A 56 0.32 -15.48 0.68
C PHE A 56 0.29 -15.16 2.19
N GLU A 57 -0.85 -15.36 2.85
CA GLU A 57 -1.01 -15.12 4.29
C GLU A 57 -0.14 -16.04 5.14
N ALA A 58 0.07 -17.29 4.72
CA ALA A 58 1.01 -18.20 5.39
C ALA A 58 2.47 -17.71 5.34
N LEU A 59 2.84 -16.94 4.30
CA LEU A 59 4.15 -16.28 4.22
C LEU A 59 4.19 -14.97 5.01
N ARG A 60 3.08 -14.24 5.02
CA ARG A 60 2.91 -12.97 5.73
C ARG A 60 2.93 -13.17 7.25
N PHE A 61 2.16 -14.10 7.79
CA PHE A 61 2.05 -14.34 9.21
C PHE A 61 2.94 -15.52 9.61
N LYS A 62 4.22 -15.24 9.86
CA LYS A 62 5.17 -16.28 10.29
C LYS A 62 5.12 -16.47 11.79
N VAL A 63 5.01 -17.72 12.24
CA VAL A 63 5.15 -18.08 13.67
C VAL A 63 6.50 -17.59 14.18
N MET A 64 6.46 -16.62 15.09
CA MET A 64 7.62 -16.04 15.74
C MET A 64 7.97 -16.82 17.01
N ASN A 65 6.95 -17.23 17.77
CA ASN A 65 7.12 -18.03 18.97
C ASN A 65 6.25 -19.28 18.92
N LYS A 66 6.90 -20.44 18.77
CA LYS A 66 6.22 -21.74 18.66
C LYS A 66 5.50 -22.17 19.94
N LYS A 67 5.87 -21.63 21.10
CA LYS A 67 5.25 -21.98 22.40
C LYS A 67 3.96 -21.20 22.64
N THR A 68 3.92 -19.92 22.25
CA THR A 68 2.77 -19.04 22.45
C THR A 68 1.85 -19.01 21.22
N GLY A 69 2.35 -19.42 20.05
CA GLY A 69 1.63 -19.29 18.78
C GLY A 69 1.61 -17.86 18.24
N GLU A 70 2.45 -16.97 18.77
CA GLU A 70 2.54 -15.59 18.26
C GLU A 70 3.10 -15.57 16.84
N HIS A 71 2.46 -14.79 15.98
CA HIS A 71 2.86 -14.58 14.61
C HIS A 71 3.45 -13.17 14.44
N SER A 72 4.46 -13.06 13.59
CA SER A 72 4.97 -11.78 13.09
C SER A 72 4.41 -11.51 11.71
N ASP A 73 3.92 -10.30 11.49
CA ASP A 73 3.50 -9.84 10.16
C ASP A 73 4.72 -9.34 9.37
N GLN A 74 5.14 -10.12 8.39
CA GLN A 74 6.27 -9.82 7.52
C GLN A 74 6.04 -8.57 6.67
N LEU A 75 4.79 -8.25 6.29
CA LEU A 75 4.50 -7.04 5.51
C LEU A 75 4.61 -5.77 6.37
N ILE A 76 4.33 -5.84 7.68
CA ILE A 76 4.66 -4.74 8.59
C ILE A 76 6.18 -4.56 8.71
N GLY A 77 6.92 -5.67 8.68
CA GLY A 77 8.38 -5.65 8.55
C GLY A 77 8.84 -4.93 7.28
N LEU A 78 8.20 -5.18 6.13
CA LEU A 78 8.46 -4.46 4.89
C LEU A 78 8.15 -2.97 5.01
N TRP A 79 6.98 -2.58 5.51
CA TRP A 79 6.63 -1.15 5.70
C TRP A 79 7.68 -0.43 6.56
N THR A 80 8.10 -1.06 7.64
CA THR A 80 9.15 -0.54 8.53
C THR A 80 10.49 -0.41 7.80
N LEU A 81 10.85 -1.40 6.97
CA LEU A 81 12.07 -1.37 6.15
C LEU A 81 12.05 -0.21 5.13
N LEU A 82 10.90 0.00 4.46
CA LEU A 82 10.71 1.09 3.50
C LEU A 82 10.94 2.45 4.16
N LEU A 83 10.29 2.68 5.30
CA LEU A 83 10.42 3.91 6.08
C LEU A 83 11.82 4.10 6.63
N PHE A 84 12.44 3.03 7.13
CA PHE A 84 13.81 3.06 7.65
C PHE A 84 14.79 3.54 6.57
N HIS A 85 14.75 2.95 5.38
CA HIS A 85 15.63 3.39 4.30
C HIS A 85 15.28 4.79 3.81
N GLY A 86 13.99 5.09 3.58
CA GLY A 86 13.58 6.42 3.13
C GLY A 86 14.04 7.53 4.07
N ARG A 87 14.06 7.26 5.39
CA ARG A 87 14.55 8.20 6.40
C ARG A 87 16.08 8.29 6.43
N ASN A 88 16.79 7.17 6.32
CA ASN A 88 18.21 7.09 6.68
C ASN A 88 19.18 7.01 5.47
N SER A 89 18.70 6.87 4.23
CA SER A 89 19.54 6.48 3.09
C SER A 89 19.64 7.54 1.98
N GLN A 90 20.22 8.71 2.26
CA GLN A 90 20.19 9.85 1.32
C GLN A 90 21.14 9.75 0.10
N GLY A 91 22.06 8.79 0.04
CA GLY A 91 23.06 8.65 -1.03
C GLY A 91 22.77 7.55 -2.07
N ILE A 92 23.45 7.59 -3.23
CA ILE A 92 23.30 6.60 -4.31
C ILE A 92 23.61 5.17 -3.84
N PHE A 93 24.69 4.98 -3.07
CA PHE A 93 25.07 3.66 -2.56
C PHE A 93 24.08 3.13 -1.52
N SER A 94 23.57 3.99 -0.64
CA SER A 94 22.54 3.61 0.33
C SER A 94 21.20 3.29 -0.35
N ARG A 95 20.85 3.99 -1.44
CA ARG A 95 19.68 3.67 -2.28
C ARG A 95 19.83 2.31 -2.95
N ARG A 96 20.99 2.01 -3.55
CA ARG A 96 21.27 0.66 -4.11
C ARG A 96 21.16 -0.43 -3.06
N ARG A 97 21.66 -0.16 -1.85
CA ARG A 97 21.52 -1.10 -0.72
C ARG A 97 20.05 -1.29 -0.33
N ALA A 98 19.29 -0.22 -0.23
CA ALA A 98 17.87 -0.25 0.09
C ALA A 98 17.06 -1.08 -0.92
N VAL A 99 17.29 -0.88 -2.23
CA VAL A 99 16.67 -1.69 -3.29
C VAL A 99 17.04 -3.16 -3.15
N LYS A 100 18.32 -3.47 -2.88
CA LYS A 100 18.77 -4.84 -2.64
C LYS A 100 18.06 -5.48 -1.44
N ASP A 101 17.91 -4.76 -0.34
CA ASP A 101 17.28 -5.29 0.87
C ASP A 101 15.77 -5.54 0.67
N VAL A 102 15.06 -4.65 -0.04
CA VAL A 102 13.65 -4.87 -0.40
C VAL A 102 13.51 -6.03 -1.39
N ASN A 103 14.35 -6.13 -2.42
CA ASN A 103 14.30 -7.28 -3.35
C ASN A 103 14.58 -8.61 -2.63
N GLN A 104 15.50 -8.60 -1.66
CA GLN A 104 15.75 -9.77 -0.83
C GLN A 104 14.55 -10.14 0.05
N PHE A 105 13.79 -9.16 0.55
CA PHE A 105 12.56 -9.42 1.29
C PHE A 105 11.59 -10.28 0.46
N TRP A 106 11.35 -9.91 -0.79
CA TRP A 106 10.42 -10.63 -1.66
C TRP A 106 10.92 -12.04 -2.02
N GLN A 107 12.20 -12.15 -2.36
CA GLN A 107 12.80 -13.42 -2.80
C GLN A 107 12.94 -14.44 -1.66
N LYS A 108 13.50 -14.03 -0.51
CA LYS A 108 13.79 -14.96 0.60
C LYS A 108 12.54 -15.47 1.30
N ASN A 109 11.46 -14.70 1.25
CA ASN A 109 10.22 -15.07 1.93
C ASN A 109 9.25 -15.87 1.06
N GLY A 110 9.57 -16.11 -0.22
CA GLY A 110 8.76 -16.94 -1.11
C GLY A 110 7.53 -16.23 -1.70
N PHE A 111 7.34 -14.93 -1.44
CA PHE A 111 6.22 -14.15 -1.97
C PHE A 111 6.24 -14.15 -3.51
N GLU A 112 7.41 -13.97 -4.11
CA GLU A 112 7.58 -14.01 -5.57
C GLU A 112 7.05 -15.29 -6.20
N ARG A 113 7.23 -16.44 -5.53
CA ARG A 113 6.71 -17.72 -6.04
C ARG A 113 5.20 -17.76 -6.04
N VAL A 114 4.55 -17.26 -4.98
CA VAL A 114 3.09 -17.20 -4.88
C VAL A 114 2.53 -16.21 -5.90
N LEU A 115 3.16 -15.03 -6.03
CA LEU A 115 2.76 -14.03 -7.02
C LEU A 115 2.91 -14.54 -8.45
N THR A 116 4.03 -15.19 -8.77
CA THR A 116 4.23 -15.81 -10.09
C THR A 116 3.16 -16.86 -10.38
N ALA A 117 2.83 -17.71 -9.41
CA ALA A 117 1.81 -18.75 -9.57
C ALA A 117 0.39 -18.19 -9.69
N ALA A 118 0.10 -17.06 -9.04
CA ALA A 118 -1.19 -16.38 -9.12
C ALA A 118 -1.45 -15.71 -10.48
N GLY A 119 -0.43 -15.52 -11.32
CA GLY A 119 -0.58 -15.04 -12.70
C GLY A 119 -1.33 -13.71 -12.78
N SER A 120 -2.47 -13.69 -13.48
CA SER A 120 -3.31 -12.50 -13.65
C SER A 120 -3.85 -11.92 -12.34
N GLN A 121 -3.91 -12.71 -11.28
CA GLN A 121 -4.42 -12.30 -9.96
C GLN A 121 -3.33 -11.69 -9.06
N ALA A 122 -2.06 -11.79 -9.45
CA ALA A 122 -0.92 -11.38 -8.62
C ALA A 122 -0.99 -9.92 -8.18
N GLN A 123 -1.39 -9.03 -9.10
CA GLN A 123 -1.48 -7.60 -8.80
C GLN A 123 -2.51 -7.32 -7.71
N GLN A 124 -3.71 -7.88 -7.84
CA GLN A 124 -4.79 -7.67 -6.88
C GLN A 124 -4.47 -8.31 -5.53
N LEU A 125 -3.94 -9.54 -5.55
CA LEU A 125 -3.50 -10.23 -4.34
C LEU A 125 -2.46 -9.42 -3.58
N LEU A 126 -1.44 -8.92 -4.27
CA LEU A 126 -0.38 -8.11 -3.66
C LEU A 126 -0.94 -6.81 -3.09
N TYR A 127 -1.80 -6.13 -3.86
CA TYR A 127 -2.47 -4.91 -3.42
C TYR A 127 -3.25 -5.12 -2.12
N ASP A 128 -4.12 -6.13 -2.07
CA ASP A 128 -5.00 -6.36 -0.91
C ASP A 128 -4.19 -6.60 0.37
N GLN A 129 -3.10 -7.35 0.26
CA GLN A 129 -2.23 -7.66 1.40
C GLN A 129 -1.40 -6.44 1.83
N LEU A 130 -0.90 -5.64 0.89
CA LEU A 130 -0.19 -4.40 1.19
C LEU A 130 -1.13 -3.33 1.77
N TYR A 131 -2.36 -3.23 1.26
CA TYR A 131 -3.39 -2.31 1.74
C TYR A 131 -3.77 -2.62 3.19
N ASP A 132 -3.98 -3.89 3.50
CA ASP A 132 -4.25 -4.32 4.88
C ASP A 132 -3.06 -3.98 5.81
N ALA A 133 -1.83 -4.27 5.39
CA ALA A 133 -0.63 -3.93 6.16
C ALA A 133 -0.47 -2.40 6.33
N ALA A 134 -0.80 -1.58 5.32
CA ALA A 134 -0.79 -0.13 5.41
C ALA A 134 -1.80 0.38 6.46
N ARG A 135 -3.00 -0.21 6.50
CA ARG A 135 -4.02 0.12 7.51
C ARG A 135 -3.56 -0.23 8.93
N ILE A 136 -2.93 -1.38 9.12
CA ILE A 136 -2.34 -1.76 10.41
C ILE A 136 -1.25 -0.76 10.81
N TYR A 137 -0.36 -0.37 9.88
CA TYR A 137 0.65 0.66 10.14
C TYR A 137 0.02 2.01 10.54
N TYR A 138 -0.99 2.47 9.80
CA TYR A 138 -1.69 3.71 10.13
C TYR A 138 -2.47 3.63 11.44
N GLN A 139 -3.00 2.46 11.80
CA GLN A 139 -3.60 2.24 13.11
C GLN A 139 -2.56 2.36 14.21
N ALA A 140 -1.40 1.73 14.05
CA ALA A 140 -0.28 1.85 14.99
C ALA A 140 0.17 3.31 15.16
N CYS A 141 0.20 4.11 14.08
CA CYS A 141 0.51 5.54 14.15
C CYS A 141 -0.47 6.32 15.06
N LYS A 142 -1.75 5.91 15.12
CA LYS A 142 -2.78 6.56 15.94
C LYS A 142 -2.74 6.12 17.40
N GLU A 143 -2.44 4.84 17.62
CA GLU A 143 -2.55 4.20 18.93
C GLU A 143 -1.24 4.24 19.72
N ASP A 144 -0.08 4.24 19.06
CA ASP A 144 1.22 4.20 19.71
C ASP A 144 1.49 5.51 20.49
N PRO A 145 1.59 5.45 21.83
CA PRO A 145 1.89 6.59 22.67
C PRO A 145 3.23 7.26 22.34
N HIS A 146 4.22 6.51 21.81
CA HIS A 146 5.55 7.03 21.49
C HIS A 146 5.59 7.69 20.11
N TYR A 147 4.94 7.10 19.11
CA TYR A 147 4.83 7.70 17.78
C TYR A 147 4.10 9.04 17.83
N GLY A 148 3.09 9.12 18.69
CA GLY A 148 2.25 10.29 18.88
C GLY A 148 2.78 11.33 19.85
N THR A 149 4.10 11.54 20.07
CA THR A 149 4.56 12.57 21.02
C THR A 149 5.45 13.67 20.43
N LYS A 150 5.37 14.87 21.03
CA LYS A 150 6.31 16.00 20.88
C LYS A 150 6.84 16.40 22.27
N LEU A 151 8.06 16.96 22.32
CA LEU A 151 8.82 17.29 23.54
C LEU A 151 8.95 16.12 24.54
N PHE A 152 10.06 15.37 24.47
CA PHE A 152 10.44 14.37 25.48
C PHE A 152 9.33 13.38 25.90
N ASN A 153 8.51 12.88 24.96
CA ASN A 153 7.38 11.98 25.23
C ASN A 153 6.26 12.53 26.14
N LEU A 154 6.23 13.84 26.41
CA LEU A 154 5.30 14.42 27.39
C LEU A 154 3.96 14.88 26.80
N MET A 155 3.88 15.12 25.49
CA MET A 155 2.68 15.70 24.88
C MET A 155 2.20 14.86 23.69
N LYS A 156 0.99 14.28 23.82
CA LYS A 156 0.35 13.52 22.74
C LYS A 156 -0.02 14.46 21.59
N LEU A 157 0.30 14.06 20.36
CA LEU A 157 -0.10 14.69 19.13
C LEU A 157 -1.62 14.65 19.01
N LYS A 158 -2.19 15.77 18.58
CA LYS A 158 -3.59 15.81 18.18
C LYS A 158 -3.80 14.96 16.91
N PRO A 159 -5.01 14.44 16.65
CA PRO A 159 -5.28 13.58 15.49
C PRO A 159 -4.87 14.19 14.15
N ASP A 160 -5.04 15.50 13.95
CA ASP A 160 -4.61 16.24 12.76
C ASP A 160 -3.08 16.24 12.61
N GLN A 161 -2.35 16.37 13.71
CA GLN A 161 -0.89 16.35 13.73
C GLN A 161 -0.33 14.96 13.45
N THR A 162 -1.00 13.91 13.96
CA THR A 162 -0.67 12.52 13.62
C THR A 162 -0.90 12.27 12.13
N ALA A 163 -2.06 12.64 11.59
CA ALA A 163 -2.35 12.51 10.16
C ALA A 163 -1.32 13.27 9.30
N GLY A 164 -0.98 14.50 9.68
CA GLY A 164 0.05 15.31 9.01
C GLY A 164 1.44 14.68 9.04
N LYS A 165 1.85 14.14 10.20
CA LYS A 165 3.14 13.43 10.34
C LYS A 165 3.18 12.17 9.48
N THR A 166 2.14 11.34 9.57
CA THR A 166 2.03 10.12 8.77
C THR A 166 2.04 10.44 7.28
N ALA A 167 1.27 11.43 6.82
CA ALA A 167 1.29 11.86 5.43
C ALA A 167 2.69 12.32 4.97
N SER A 168 3.41 13.09 5.80
CA SER A 168 4.78 13.51 5.50
C SER A 168 5.76 12.33 5.40
N GLU A 169 5.63 11.31 6.25
CA GLU A 169 6.46 10.10 6.17
C GLU A 169 6.17 9.32 4.88
N ILE A 170 4.90 9.15 4.52
CA ILE A 170 4.51 8.47 3.28
C ILE A 170 5.05 9.21 2.06
N VAL A 171 4.83 10.52 1.97
CA VAL A 171 5.27 11.31 0.81
C VAL A 171 6.80 11.31 0.68
N ASN A 172 7.51 11.59 1.77
CA ASN A 172 8.97 11.77 1.71
C ASN A 172 9.72 10.44 1.65
N PHE A 173 9.31 9.45 2.44
CA PHE A 173 10.08 8.23 2.66
C PHE A 173 9.52 7.02 1.90
N ILE A 174 8.31 7.12 1.37
CA ILE A 174 7.71 6.08 0.53
C ILE A 174 7.62 6.56 -0.92
N PHE A 175 6.81 7.57 -1.22
CA PHE A 175 6.57 7.99 -2.60
C PHE A 175 7.82 8.56 -3.27
N SER A 176 8.38 9.65 -2.75
CA SER A 176 9.53 10.30 -3.39
C SER A 176 10.79 9.43 -3.36
N TYR A 177 11.06 8.76 -2.23
CA TYR A 177 12.26 7.95 -2.09
C TYR A 177 12.27 6.69 -3.00
N TRP A 178 11.13 5.99 -3.11
CA TRP A 178 11.05 4.72 -3.83
C TRP A 178 10.49 4.84 -5.25
N LEU A 179 10.30 6.06 -5.76
CA LEU A 179 9.87 6.29 -7.15
C LEU A 179 10.80 5.57 -8.14
N HIS A 180 12.09 5.52 -7.83
CA HIS A 180 13.13 4.88 -8.62
C HIS A 180 13.35 3.38 -8.31
N MET A 181 12.40 2.72 -7.63
CA MET A 181 12.48 1.27 -7.43
C MET A 181 12.28 0.53 -8.76
N ASP A 182 13.22 -0.36 -9.10
CA ASP A 182 13.21 -1.10 -10.39
C ASP A 182 12.00 -2.03 -10.55
N SER A 183 11.48 -2.58 -9.43
CA SER A 183 10.33 -3.47 -9.46
C SER A 183 9.03 -2.66 -9.55
N ILE A 184 8.57 -2.43 -10.78
CA ILE A 184 7.33 -1.67 -11.07
C ILE A 184 6.12 -2.28 -10.36
N LEU A 185 5.92 -3.60 -10.42
CA LEU A 185 4.78 -4.25 -9.76
C LEU A 185 4.74 -3.96 -8.26
N HIS A 186 5.84 -4.21 -7.54
CA HIS A 186 5.88 -3.97 -6.09
C HIS A 186 5.75 -2.50 -5.76
N ARG A 187 6.52 -1.63 -6.44
CA ARG A 187 6.46 -0.18 -6.23
C ARG A 187 5.04 0.34 -6.39
N ASP A 188 4.40 -0.01 -7.49
CA ASP A 188 3.09 0.52 -7.83
C ASP A 188 2.03 0.03 -6.83
N GLN A 189 2.08 -1.25 -6.41
CA GLN A 189 1.14 -1.76 -5.40
C GLN A 189 1.40 -1.18 -4.01
N ILE A 190 2.66 -0.93 -3.62
CA ILE A 190 3.00 -0.23 -2.37
C ILE A 190 2.40 1.19 -2.40
N PHE A 191 2.54 1.89 -3.53
CA PHE A 191 2.06 3.27 -3.65
C PHE A 191 0.55 3.34 -3.58
N LYS A 192 -0.14 2.47 -4.33
CA LYS A 192 -1.59 2.32 -4.28
C LYS A 192 -2.07 1.98 -2.87
N ALA A 193 -1.43 1.00 -2.21
CA ALA A 193 -1.78 0.60 -0.86
C ALA A 193 -1.65 1.77 0.14
N ALA A 194 -0.50 2.47 0.14
CA ALA A 194 -0.28 3.61 1.01
C ALA A 194 -1.31 4.73 0.77
N TRP A 195 -1.60 5.04 -0.49
CA TRP A 195 -2.56 6.09 -0.86
C TRP A 195 -3.98 5.74 -0.41
N PHE A 196 -4.52 4.62 -0.88
CA PHE A 196 -5.92 4.27 -0.67
C PHE A 196 -6.22 3.85 0.76
N ALA A 197 -5.24 3.38 1.54
CA ALA A 197 -5.44 3.08 2.95
C ALA A 197 -5.53 4.35 3.82
N PHE A 198 -5.09 5.51 3.32
CA PHE A 198 -4.99 6.73 4.12
C PHE A 198 -6.36 7.29 4.49
N ALA A 199 -7.24 7.53 3.51
CA ALA A 199 -8.55 8.14 3.76
C ALA A 199 -9.44 7.31 4.73
N PRO A 200 -9.54 5.98 4.60
CA PRO A 200 -10.24 5.16 5.59
C PRO A 200 -9.59 5.18 6.99
N SER A 201 -8.27 5.42 7.07
CA SER A 201 -7.54 5.44 8.34
C SER A 201 -7.59 6.80 9.04
N PHE A 202 -7.73 7.88 8.27
CA PHE A 202 -7.83 9.27 8.70
C PHE A 202 -9.00 10.00 8.01
N PRO A 203 -10.26 9.61 8.28
CA PRO A 203 -11.42 10.08 7.52
C PRO A 203 -11.63 11.60 7.59
N GLU A 204 -11.40 12.22 8.75
CA GLU A 204 -11.51 13.68 8.95
C GLU A 204 -10.36 14.46 8.27
N TYR A 205 -9.28 13.77 7.89
CA TYR A 205 -8.06 14.37 7.36
C TYR A 205 -7.68 13.78 5.98
N GLN A 206 -8.64 13.24 5.24
CA GLN A 206 -8.42 12.55 3.97
C GLN A 206 -7.62 13.36 2.93
N ASN A 207 -7.73 14.70 2.96
CA ASN A 207 -7.02 15.60 2.03
C ASN A 207 -5.57 15.89 2.44
N VAL A 208 -5.14 15.50 3.63
CA VAL A 208 -3.79 15.85 4.12
C VAL A 208 -2.70 15.17 3.28
N LEU A 209 -2.91 13.93 2.87
CA LEU A 209 -1.97 13.22 2.01
C LEU A 209 -1.88 13.85 0.62
N SER A 210 -3.01 14.13 -0.03
CA SER A 210 -3.02 14.77 -1.35
C SER A 210 -2.38 16.16 -1.29
N ASN A 211 -2.70 16.98 -0.28
CA ASN A 211 -2.08 18.29 -0.08
C ASN A 211 -0.55 18.22 0.08
N LYS A 212 -0.02 17.13 0.65
CA LYS A 212 1.43 16.90 0.75
C LYS A 212 2.04 16.49 -0.57
N VAL A 213 1.37 15.63 -1.35
CA VAL A 213 1.83 15.28 -2.69
C VAL A 213 1.86 16.49 -3.62
N GLN A 214 0.91 17.42 -3.49
CA GLN A 214 0.91 18.69 -4.24
C GLN A 214 2.17 19.55 -4.04
N GLN A 215 2.92 19.33 -2.96
CA GLN A 215 4.15 20.06 -2.65
C GLN A 215 5.39 19.45 -3.31
N LEU A 216 5.29 18.27 -3.92
CA LEU A 216 6.39 17.63 -4.64
C LEU A 216 6.63 18.30 -6.01
N PRO A 217 7.82 18.12 -6.63
CA PRO A 217 8.07 18.54 -8.00
C PRO A 217 7.05 17.96 -8.99
N GLU A 218 6.70 18.71 -10.04
CA GLU A 218 5.65 18.32 -11.00
C GLU A 218 5.89 16.94 -11.64
N ALA A 219 7.14 16.63 -11.98
CA ALA A 219 7.49 15.32 -12.55
C ALA A 219 7.16 14.16 -11.59
N GLU A 220 7.49 14.32 -10.29
CA GLU A 220 7.18 13.31 -9.28
C GLU A 220 5.67 13.18 -9.06
N ARG A 221 4.94 14.31 -9.02
CA ARG A 221 3.47 14.30 -8.88
C ARG A 221 2.79 13.56 -10.03
N LYS A 222 3.19 13.83 -11.27
CA LYS A 222 2.66 13.17 -12.47
C LYS A 222 2.94 11.67 -12.46
N GLU A 223 4.15 11.26 -12.07
CA GLU A 223 4.49 9.84 -11.99
C GLU A 223 3.67 9.13 -10.89
N ILE A 224 3.59 9.72 -9.69
CA ILE A 224 2.76 9.19 -8.59
C ILE A 224 1.29 9.12 -9.01
N GLY A 225 0.76 10.16 -9.65
CA GLY A 225 -0.60 10.23 -10.16
C GLY A 225 -0.92 9.14 -11.18
N GLY A 226 0.00 8.92 -12.13
CA GLY A 226 -0.08 7.83 -13.09
C GLY A 226 -0.10 6.44 -12.41
N ILE A 227 0.73 6.24 -11.39
CA ILE A 227 0.77 4.98 -10.62
C ILE A 227 -0.57 4.75 -9.89
N ILE A 228 -1.08 5.74 -9.16
CA ILE A 228 -2.30 5.57 -8.35
C ILE A 228 -3.60 5.72 -9.16
N GLY A 229 -3.51 6.17 -10.41
CA GLY A 229 -4.66 6.36 -11.32
C GLY A 229 -5.50 7.60 -10.98
N ILE A 230 -4.87 8.66 -10.46
CA ILE A 230 -5.52 9.92 -10.08
C ILE A 230 -4.72 11.08 -10.65
N ASP A 231 -5.41 12.09 -11.17
CA ASP A 231 -4.77 13.34 -11.59
C ASP A 231 -4.37 14.15 -10.35
N LEU A 232 -3.05 14.37 -10.19
CA LEU A 232 -2.41 15.03 -9.05
C LEU A 232 -1.69 16.31 -9.50
#